data_AF-A0A397W0S9-F1
#
_entry.id   AF-A0A397W0S9-F1
#
_cell.length_a   1.000
_cell.length_b   1.000
_cell.length_c   1.000
_cell.angle_alpha   90.00
_cell.angle_beta   90.00
_cell.angle_gamma   90.00
#
_symmetry.space_group_name_H-M   'P 1'
#
loop_
_entity.id
_entity.type
_entity.pdbx_description
1 polymer ?
#
loop_
_entity_poly.entity_id
_entity_poly.type
_entity_poly.pdbx_seq_one_letter_code
_entity_poly.pdbx_strand_id
1 'polypeptide(L)'
;MSEQNYNQSQEFQQKVKNLRNRYSNKGLLEIYLEVAKNNPEFHIETKYKIAFHHKTHGKYQDALKIAKEIPDNYKNIKMLMAYCYKKIDDEESAFKLYKEIANKNISSKSDVIKKKVKKKKDPQFFFGYTW
;
A
#
# COMPACT_ATOMS: atom_id res chain seq x y z
N MET A 1 -7.27 6.74 6.32
CA MET A 1 -6.51 5.66 7.00
C MET A 1 -6.98 5.69 8.44
N SER A 2 -7.54 4.59 8.94
CA SER A 2 -8.02 4.48 10.32
C SER A 2 -6.85 4.42 11.30
N GLU A 3 -7.00 4.98 12.51
CA GLU A 3 -5.97 5.01 13.57
C GLU A 3 -5.39 3.61 13.88
N GLN A 4 -6.21 2.57 13.74
CA GLN A 4 -5.79 1.17 13.90
C GLN A 4 -4.67 0.74 12.93
N ASN A 5 -4.73 1.18 11.67
CA ASN A 5 -3.68 0.86 10.69
C ASN A 5 -2.36 1.60 10.98
N TYR A 6 -2.44 2.77 11.62
CA TYR A 6 -1.25 3.53 12.00
C TYR A 6 -0.53 2.86 13.17
N ASN A 7 -1.26 2.44 14.20
CA ASN A 7 -0.69 1.76 15.37
C ASN A 7 -0.07 0.41 15.01
N GLN A 8 -0.70 -0.38 14.14
CA GLN A 8 -0.15 -1.65 13.65
C GLN A 8 1.19 -1.46 12.92
N SER A 9 1.32 -0.40 12.11
CA SER A 9 2.59 -0.12 11.41
C SER A 9 3.71 0.27 12.39
N GLN A 10 3.39 1.04 13.44
CA GLN A 10 4.37 1.42 14.47
C GLN A 10 4.83 0.20 15.29
N GLU A 11 3.90 -0.66 15.68
CA GLU A 11 4.22 -1.91 16.39
C GLU A 11 5.13 -2.82 15.55
N PHE A 12 4.86 -2.94 14.24
CA PHE A 12 5.73 -3.66 13.33
C PHE A 12 7.15 -3.08 13.29
N GLN A 13 7.29 -1.75 13.13
CA GLN A 13 8.61 -1.10 13.13
C GLN A 13 9.35 -1.32 14.45
N GLN A 14 8.63 -1.27 15.58
CA GLN A 14 9.22 -1.50 16.89
C GLN A 14 9.68 -2.95 17.07
N LYS A 15 8.88 -3.94 16.63
CA LYS A 15 9.26 -5.37 16.64
C LYS A 15 10.52 -5.63 15.79
N VAL A 16 10.58 -5.06 14.58
CA VAL A 16 11.76 -5.14 13.70
C VAL A 16 12.99 -4.51 14.35
N LYS A 17 12.85 -3.32 14.94
CA LYS A 17 13.95 -2.61 15.64
C LYS A 17 14.46 -3.41 16.83
N ASN A 18 13.56 -3.97 17.64
CA ASN A 18 13.92 -4.78 18.80
C ASN A 18 14.69 -6.04 18.40
N LEU A 19 14.25 -6.74 17.34
CA LEU A 19 14.95 -7.94 16.84
C LEU A 19 16.30 -7.59 16.22
N ARG A 20 16.40 -6.47 15.49
CA ARG A 20 17.67 -5.98 14.95
C ARG A 20 18.68 -5.69 16.05
N ASN A 21 18.24 -5.09 17.16
CA ASN A 21 19.10 -4.80 18.30
C ASN A 21 19.54 -6.08 19.05
N ARG A 22 18.67 -7.11 19.13
CA ARG A 22 19.01 -8.39 19.75
C ARG A 22 19.95 -9.24 18.89
N TYR A 23 19.81 -9.17 17.57
CA TYR A 23 20.56 -9.99 16.63
C TYR A 23 21.38 -9.09 15.70
N SER A 24 22.51 -8.58 16.20
CA SER A 24 23.41 -7.70 15.43
C SER A 24 23.97 -8.33 14.15
N ASN A 25 23.98 -9.67 14.06
CA ASN A 25 24.54 -10.43 12.94
C ASN A 25 23.47 -10.95 11.96
N LYS A 26 22.18 -10.84 12.28
CA LYS A 26 21.11 -11.34 11.39
C LYS A 26 20.83 -10.35 10.26
N GLY A 27 20.63 -10.88 9.06
CA GLY A 27 20.25 -10.07 7.90
C GLY A 27 18.88 -9.45 8.07
N LEU A 28 18.64 -8.28 7.45
CA LEU A 28 17.33 -7.61 7.51
C LEU A 28 16.18 -8.51 7.03
N LEU A 29 16.46 -9.38 6.05
CA LEU A 29 15.50 -10.34 5.52
C LEU A 29 15.13 -11.43 6.54
N GLU A 30 16.09 -11.90 7.31
CA GLU A 30 15.88 -12.90 8.38
C GLU A 30 15.04 -12.31 9.50
N ILE A 31 15.31 -11.05 9.88
CA ILE A 31 14.51 -10.32 10.85
C ILE A 31 13.06 -10.23 10.38
N TYR A 32 12.82 -9.91 9.11
CA TYR A 32 11.46 -9.89 8.55
C TYR A 32 10.80 -11.27 8.61
N LEU A 33 11.46 -12.33 8.15
CA LEU A 33 10.92 -13.69 8.23
C LEU A 33 10.56 -14.11 9.67
N GLU A 34 11.37 -13.70 10.64
CA GLU A 34 11.13 -14.01 12.05
C GLU A 34 9.97 -13.21 12.65
N VAL A 35 9.78 -11.96 12.21
CA VAL A 35 8.59 -11.18 12.57
C VAL A 35 7.33 -11.85 12.02
N ALA A 36 7.32 -12.29 10.76
CA ALA A 36 6.17 -12.97 10.16
C ALA A 36 5.86 -14.31 10.85
N LYS A 37 6.88 -15.09 11.22
CA LYS A 37 6.68 -16.35 11.95
C LYS A 37 6.02 -16.16 13.31
N ASN A 38 6.46 -15.13 14.04
CA ASN A 38 5.97 -14.87 15.41
C ASN A 38 4.69 -14.04 15.45
N ASN A 39 4.32 -13.38 14.35
CA ASN A 39 3.22 -12.41 14.31
C ASN A 39 2.45 -12.55 12.99
N PRO A 40 1.44 -13.43 12.92
CA PRO A 40 0.69 -13.65 11.69
C PRO A 40 -0.04 -12.38 11.22
N GLU A 41 -0.37 -11.45 12.12
CA GLU A 41 -0.97 -10.16 11.76
C GLU A 41 -0.08 -9.31 10.83
N PHE A 42 1.24 -9.49 10.92
CA PHE A 42 2.22 -8.76 10.11
C PHE A 42 2.72 -9.55 8.91
N HIS A 43 2.14 -10.71 8.61
CA HIS A 43 2.59 -11.55 7.50
C HIS A 43 2.58 -10.81 6.16
N ILE A 44 1.52 -10.06 5.88
CA ILE A 44 1.36 -9.28 4.64
C ILE A 44 2.37 -8.12 4.59
N GLU A 45 2.48 -7.35 5.68
CA GLU A 45 3.44 -6.24 5.83
C GLU A 45 4.88 -6.72 5.60
N THR A 46 5.20 -7.88 6.17
CA THR A 46 6.50 -8.52 6.06
C THR A 46 6.79 -8.94 4.62
N LYS A 47 5.87 -9.65 3.96
CA LYS A 47 6.03 -10.03 2.55
C LYS A 47 6.30 -8.82 1.67
N TYR A 48 5.59 -7.71 1.91
CA TYR A 48 5.83 -6.47 1.17
C TYR A 48 7.25 -5.94 1.38
N LYS A 49 7.75 -5.93 2.62
CA LYS A 49 9.13 -5.49 2.92
C LYS A 49 10.18 -6.40 2.28
N ILE A 50 9.94 -7.71 2.28
CA ILE A 50 10.80 -8.69 1.60
C ILE A 50 10.80 -8.43 0.08
N ALA A 51 9.63 -8.30 -0.54
CA ALA A 51 9.52 -7.99 -1.97
C ALA A 51 10.23 -6.67 -2.32
N PHE A 52 10.08 -5.64 -1.48
CA PHE A 52 10.78 -4.36 -1.66
C PHE A 52 12.30 -4.52 -1.56
N HIS A 53 12.79 -5.36 -0.63
CA HIS A 53 14.22 -5.66 -0.52
C HIS A 53 14.74 -6.37 -1.77
N HIS A 54 14.03 -7.36 -2.31
CA HIS A 54 14.43 -7.98 -3.59
C HIS A 54 14.48 -6.97 -4.73
N LYS A 55 13.50 -6.05 -4.81
CA LYS A 55 13.50 -4.94 -5.78
C LYS A 55 14.74 -4.04 -5.65
N THR A 56 15.14 -3.67 -4.44
CA THR A 56 16.32 -2.79 -4.25
C THR A 56 17.64 -3.49 -4.57
N HIS A 57 17.67 -4.82 -4.55
CA HIS A 57 18.84 -5.63 -4.91
C HIS A 57 18.80 -6.13 -6.37
N GLY A 58 17.91 -5.57 -7.21
CA GLY A 58 17.83 -5.93 -8.63
C GLY A 58 17.18 -7.29 -8.92
N LYS A 59 16.69 -8.00 -7.91
CA LYS A 59 16.01 -9.30 -8.04
C LYS A 59 14.53 -9.10 -8.36
N TYR A 60 14.24 -8.53 -9.53
CA TYR A 60 12.89 -8.10 -9.90
C TYR A 60 11.91 -9.27 -10.09
N GLN A 61 12.38 -10.41 -10.59
CA GLN A 61 11.55 -11.61 -10.75
C GLN A 61 11.11 -12.20 -9.39
N ASP A 62 12.02 -12.26 -8.43
CA ASP A 62 11.71 -12.72 -7.07
C ASP A 62 10.76 -11.75 -6.36
N ALA A 63 10.99 -10.45 -6.52
CA ALA A 63 10.11 -9.42 -5.99
C ALA A 63 8.67 -9.57 -6.54
N LEU A 64 8.52 -9.89 -7.83
CA LEU A 64 7.21 -10.15 -8.45
C LEU A 64 6.53 -11.40 -7.91
N LYS A 65 7.27 -12.51 -7.74
CA LYS A 65 6.71 -13.75 -7.17
C LYS A 65 6.08 -13.48 -5.80
N ILE A 66 6.83 -12.81 -4.92
CA ILE A 66 6.36 -12.48 -3.57
C ILE A 66 5.21 -11.47 -3.64
N ALA A 67 5.30 -10.48 -4.52
CA ALA A 67 4.24 -9.47 -4.66
C ALA A 67 2.91 -10.09 -5.09
N LYS A 68 2.91 -11.12 -5.94
CA LYS A 68 1.68 -11.82 -6.39
C LYS A 68 0.95 -12.56 -5.27
N GLU A 69 1.64 -12.91 -4.19
CA GLU A 69 1.01 -13.54 -3.01
C GLU A 69 0.35 -12.52 -2.07
N ILE A 70 0.58 -11.22 -2.29
CA ILE A 70 0.02 -10.15 -1.47
C ILE A 70 -1.33 -9.74 -2.08
N PRO A 71 -2.39 -9.60 -1.28
CA PRO A 71 -3.69 -9.17 -1.80
C PRO A 71 -3.60 -7.81 -2.49
N ASP A 72 -4.28 -7.68 -3.64
CA ASP A 72 -4.34 -6.48 -4.48
C ASP A 72 -4.79 -5.20 -3.77
N ASN A 73 -5.49 -5.34 -2.64
CA ASN A 73 -5.94 -4.21 -1.81
C ASN A 73 -4.83 -3.67 -0.89
N TYR A 74 -3.68 -4.36 -0.80
CA TYR A 74 -2.57 -3.91 0.02
C TYR A 74 -1.90 -2.68 -0.60
N LYS A 75 -1.60 -1.70 0.25
CA LYS A 75 -1.16 -0.38 -0.19
C LYS A 75 0.12 -0.47 -1.02
N ASN A 76 0.12 0.19 -2.17
CA ASN A 76 1.27 0.35 -3.06
C ASN A 76 1.81 -0.96 -3.70
N ILE A 77 1.13 -2.10 -3.54
CA ILE A 77 1.61 -3.37 -4.14
C ILE A 77 1.60 -3.32 -5.66
N LYS A 78 0.54 -2.77 -6.25
CA LYS A 78 0.43 -2.60 -7.71
C LYS A 78 1.53 -1.68 -8.28
N MET A 79 1.95 -0.66 -7.51
CA MET A 79 3.08 0.19 -7.90
C MET A 79 4.40 -0.56 -7.85
N LEU A 80 4.61 -1.40 -6.83
CA LEU A 80 5.79 -2.26 -6.74
C LEU A 80 5.86 -3.21 -7.93
N MET A 81 4.74 -3.87 -8.25
CA MET A 81 4.63 -4.77 -9.39
C MET A 81 4.91 -4.06 -10.70
N ALA A 82 4.24 -2.94 -10.97
CA ALA A 82 4.40 -2.17 -12.21
C ALA A 82 5.86 -1.75 -12.42
N TYR A 83 6.55 -1.34 -11.36
CA TYR A 83 7.97 -1.02 -11.42
C TYR A 83 8.83 -2.24 -11.76
N CYS A 84 8.55 -3.40 -11.16
CA CYS A 84 9.30 -4.62 -11.42
C CYS A 84 9.07 -5.11 -12.86
N TYR A 85 7.84 -5.05 -13.38
CA TYR A 85 7.52 -5.38 -14.77
C TYR A 85 8.28 -4.50 -15.75
N LYS A 86 8.31 -3.17 -15.51
CA LYS A 86 9.11 -2.24 -16.31
C LYS A 86 10.61 -2.60 -16.31
N LYS A 87 11.14 -3.13 -15.21
CA LYS A 87 12.56 -3.52 -15.10
C LYS A 87 12.90 -4.85 -15.76
N ILE A 88 11.90 -5.67 -16.07
CA ILE A 88 12.04 -6.94 -16.78
C ILE A 88 11.67 -6.78 -18.27
N ASP A 89 11.49 -5.54 -18.74
CA ASP A 89 11.10 -5.21 -20.12
C ASP A 89 9.68 -5.69 -20.52
N ASP A 90 8.84 -6.02 -19.53
CA ASP A 90 7.42 -6.30 -19.72
C ASP A 90 6.62 -5.00 -19.61
N GLU A 91 6.73 -4.18 -20.66
CA GLU A 91 6.10 -2.86 -20.71
C GLU A 91 4.57 -2.94 -20.75
N GLU A 92 4.02 -3.97 -21.38
CA GLU A 92 2.56 -4.14 -21.53
C GLU A 92 1.89 -4.37 -20.17
N SER A 93 2.44 -5.28 -19.35
CA SER A 93 1.95 -5.53 -17.99
C SER A 93 2.15 -4.33 -17.08
N ALA A 94 3.31 -3.65 -17.19
CA ALA A 94 3.58 -2.45 -16.43
C ALA A 94 2.58 -1.33 -16.74
N PHE A 95 2.33 -1.07 -18.03
CA PHE A 95 1.41 -0.03 -18.49
C PHE A 95 -0.03 -0.31 -18.03
N LYS A 96 -0.47 -1.56 -18.12
CA LYS A 96 -1.80 -1.98 -17.65
C LYS A 96 -2.00 -1.67 -16.17
N LEU A 97 -1.02 -2.00 -15.32
CA LEU A 97 -1.06 -1.70 -13.89
C LEU A 97 -1.03 -0.20 -13.60
N TYR A 98 -0.18 0.57 -14.29
CA TYR A 98 -0.14 2.02 -14.13
C TYR A 98 -1.47 2.67 -14.51
N LYS A 99 -2.10 2.21 -15.60
CA LYS A 99 -3.43 2.67 -16.02
C LYS A 99 -4.49 2.35 -14.98
N GLU A 100 -4.47 1.16 -14.38
CA GLU A 100 -5.38 0.78 -13.29
C GLU A 100 -5.24 1.70 -12.07
N ILE A 101 -4.00 1.97 -11.65
CA ILE A 101 -3.70 2.85 -10.51
C ILE A 101 -4.19 4.27 -10.79
N ALA A 102 -3.92 4.79 -11.99
CA ALA A 102 -4.36 6.11 -12.42
C ALA A 102 -5.90 6.23 -12.44
N ASN A 103 -6.57 5.24 -13.05
CA ASN A 103 -8.04 5.22 -13.14
C ASN A 103 -8.72 5.16 -11.77
N LYS A 104 -8.18 4.37 -10.83
CA LYS A 104 -8.69 4.32 -9.45
C LYS A 104 -8.60 5.68 -8.76
N ASN A 105 -7.51 6.41 -8.98
CA ASN A 105 -7.33 7.76 -8.45
C ASN A 105 -8.28 8.78 -9.09
N ILE A 106 -8.56 8.67 -10.40
CA ILE A 106 -9.48 9.55 -11.13
C ILE A 106 -10.93 9.32 -10.68
N SER A 107 -11.37 8.06 -10.57
CA SER A 107 -12.69 7.70 -10.05
C SER A 107 -12.91 8.29 -8.64
N SER A 108 -11.95 8.09 -7.73
CA SER A 108 -12.06 8.61 -6.36
C SER A 108 -12.19 10.14 -6.30
N LYS A 109 -11.49 10.88 -7.18
CA LYS A 109 -11.62 12.35 -7.28
C LYS A 109 -12.97 12.77 -7.84
N SER A 110 -13.47 12.07 -8.86
CA SER A 110 -14.78 12.37 -9.47
C SER A 110 -15.94 12.18 -8.48
N ASP A 111 -15.86 11.17 -7.61
CA ASP A 111 -16.87 10.92 -6.57
C ASP A 111 -16.84 11.96 -5.44
N VAL A 112 -15.66 12.46 -5.08
CA VAL A 112 -15.50 13.56 -4.12
C VAL A 112 -16.09 14.86 -4.68
N ILE A 113 -15.89 15.14 -5.97
CA ILE A 113 -16.47 16.31 -6.64
C ILE A 113 -18.00 16.23 -6.65
N LYS A 114 -18.58 15.08 -7.02
CA LYS A 114 -20.05 14.87 -6.99
C LYS A 114 -20.67 15.05 -5.60
N LYS A 115 -20.00 14.57 -4.53
CA LYS A 115 -20.46 14.77 -3.14
C LYS A 115 -20.40 16.24 -2.68
N LYS A 116 -19.36 16.99 -3.08
CA LYS A 116 -19.27 18.43 -2.80
C LYS A 116 -20.35 19.23 -3.53
N VAL A 117 -20.70 18.84 -4.76
CA VAL A 117 -21.77 19.49 -5.54
C VAL A 117 -23.16 19.21 -4.95
N LYS A 118 -23.43 17.99 -4.45
CA LYS A 118 -24.67 17.69 -3.73
C LYS A 118 -24.83 18.47 -2.41
N LYS A 119 -23.77 18.57 -1.59
CA LYS A 119 -23.82 19.35 -0.33
C LYS A 119 -24.05 20.86 -0.51
N LYS A 120 -23.74 21.42 -1.68
CA LYS A 120 -24.01 22.84 -1.99
C LYS A 120 -25.44 23.11 -2.48
N LYS A 121 -26.26 22.08 -2.69
CA LYS A 121 -27.63 22.20 -3.22
C LYS A 121 -28.73 22.09 -2.16
N ASP A 122 -28.40 22.11 -0.88
CA ASP A 122 -29.39 22.27 0.20
C ASP A 122 -29.35 23.71 0.76
N PRO A 123 -29.99 24.70 0.11
CA PRO A 123 -30.36 25.93 0.81
C PRO A 123 -31.57 25.61 1.70
N GLN A 124 -31.33 25.37 2.99
CA GLN A 124 -32.39 25.47 4.00
C GLN A 124 -32.76 26.95 4.16
N PHE A 125 -33.68 27.37 3.29
CA PHE A 125 -34.89 28.16 3.53
C PHE A 125 -34.96 29.29 4.59
N PHE A 126 -35.62 30.37 4.13
CA PHE A 126 -36.50 31.33 4.83
C PHE A 126 -35.91 32.46 5.70
N PHE A 127 -35.82 33.65 5.11
CA PHE A 127 -36.49 34.86 5.61
C PHE A 127 -37.33 35.35 4.40
N GLY A 128 -38.66 35.33 4.39
CA GLY A 128 -39.56 35.97 5.35
C GLY A 128 -40.02 37.31 4.77
N TYR A 129 -40.80 37.29 3.67
CA TYR A 129 -41.49 38.46 3.14
C TYR A 129 -42.89 38.06 2.66
N THR A 130 -43.92 38.56 3.35
CA THR A 130 -45.17 39.04 2.74
C THR A 130 -45.88 39.95 3.75
N TRP A 131 -46.06 41.21 3.33
CA TRP A 131 -46.96 42.31 3.73
C TRP A 131 -47.46 42.43 5.17
#